data_AF-D2QPI1-F1
#
_entry.id   AF-D2QPI1-F1
#
_cell.length_a   1.000
_cell.length_b   1.000
_cell.length_c   1.000
_cell.angle_alpha   90.00
_cell.angle_beta   90.00
_cell.angle_gamma   90.00
#
_symmetry.space_group_name_H-M   'P 1'
#
loop_
_entity.id
_entity.type
_entity.pdbx_description
1 polymer ?
#
loop_
_entity_poly.entity_id
_entity_poly.type
_entity_poly.pdbx_seq_one_letter_code
_entity_poly.pdbx_strand_id
1 'polypeptide(L)'
;MKRSLLFFLVFIFLLIALEVLSVYFIMPFPGSQLGLGESDSASTSLGRVELAYWLHRNIGWLRAVGWVLLIYPAFLVFTKPRPMWNRYVAAGLVLLYGVVFYEVNQEMMADQMFKQPINKRVVSMSENKIPLNKLVLGFTAMGQATAYPIQLIGYHHQVRDTVGGQPVMITYCTVCRTGRVFSPIIKGQPDEFRLVGMDHFNAMFEDKRTGSWWRQATGEAILGPLKGTSLSELAGQHMTLSEWAAQHPNTRVLQADSTFADEFDGMKNYERGLSKGKLTRRDSASWQPKSWVIGVEKAGFSKAYDWNKLVEKRTLSDVVGGEPILLTIAPDSVSFGAWSRRVGAQTLTFHYANRQLTDQETKSVWTWRGRCVAGPMRGKRLDAMPKAYQEFWHSWRSFHPDTERDDAD
;
A
#
# COMPACT_ATOMS: atom_id res chain seq x y z
N MET A 1 10.98 -36.80 34.67
CA MET A 1 10.93 -36.69 33.18
C MET A 1 12.30 -37.09 32.62
N LYS A 2 12.42 -38.16 31.82
CA LYS A 2 13.74 -38.64 31.31
C LYS A 2 14.30 -37.59 30.32
N ARG A 3 15.51 -37.07 30.56
CA ARG A 3 16.16 -35.92 29.87
C ARG A 3 15.93 -35.81 28.35
N SER A 4 15.92 -36.92 27.62
CA SER A 4 15.67 -36.91 26.16
C SER A 4 14.24 -36.53 25.74
N LEU A 5 13.21 -36.81 26.57
CA LEU A 5 11.86 -36.30 26.28
C LEU A 5 11.84 -34.78 26.46
N LEU A 6 12.51 -34.25 27.49
CA LEU A 6 12.66 -32.81 27.67
C LEU A 6 13.37 -32.17 26.47
N PHE A 7 14.50 -32.73 26.03
CA PHE A 7 15.20 -32.22 24.83
C PHE A 7 14.34 -32.29 23.57
N PHE A 8 13.60 -33.39 23.35
CA PHE A 8 12.65 -33.50 22.25
C PHE A 8 11.61 -32.38 22.30
N LEU A 9 10.97 -32.16 23.45
CA LEU A 9 9.98 -31.10 23.64
C LEU A 9 10.58 -29.71 23.38
N VAL A 10 11.76 -29.42 23.92
CA VAL A 10 12.44 -28.14 23.71
C VAL A 10 12.68 -27.90 22.22
N PHE A 11 13.26 -28.85 21.49
CA PHE A 11 13.60 -28.63 20.07
C PHE A 11 12.37 -28.58 19.16
N ILE A 12 11.33 -29.39 19.40
CA ILE A 12 10.10 -29.32 18.59
C ILE A 12 9.36 -28.00 18.84
N PHE A 13 9.31 -27.50 20.08
CA PHE A 13 8.71 -26.19 20.36
C PHE A 13 9.54 -25.04 19.80
N LEU A 14 10.88 -25.14 19.78
CA LEU A 14 11.72 -24.15 19.10
C LEU A 14 11.47 -24.11 17.59
N LEU A 15 11.30 -25.28 16.94
CA LEU A 15 10.91 -25.35 15.54
C LEU A 15 9.53 -24.75 15.29
N ILE A 16 8.53 -25.07 16.11
CA ILE A 16 7.19 -24.46 16.01
C ILE A 16 7.26 -22.95 16.20
N ALA A 17 7.97 -22.48 17.24
CA ALA A 17 8.14 -21.06 17.51
C ALA A 17 8.85 -20.35 16.35
N LEU A 18 9.83 -21.00 15.71
CA LEU A 18 10.52 -20.47 14.54
C LEU A 18 9.55 -20.15 13.39
N GLU A 19 8.65 -21.08 13.05
CA GLU A 19 7.63 -20.88 12.00
C GLU A 19 6.62 -19.78 12.39
N VAL A 20 6.16 -19.78 13.64
CA VAL A 20 5.20 -18.77 14.12
C VAL A 20 5.84 -17.38 14.09
N LEU A 21 7.08 -17.25 14.55
CA LEU A 21 7.79 -15.98 14.58
C LEU A 21 8.11 -15.46 13.17
N SER A 22 8.36 -16.35 12.19
CA SER A 22 8.64 -15.91 10.82
C SER A 22 7.48 -15.15 10.20
N VAL A 23 6.24 -15.53 10.52
CA VAL A 23 5.07 -14.80 10.03
C VAL A 23 4.58 -13.72 10.99
N TYR A 24 4.74 -13.92 12.31
CA TYR A 24 4.26 -12.98 13.32
C TYR A 24 4.82 -11.58 13.11
N PHE A 25 6.11 -11.44 12.81
CA PHE A 25 6.74 -10.13 12.67
C PHE A 25 6.47 -9.41 11.36
N ILE A 26 5.83 -10.04 10.37
CA ILE A 26 5.58 -9.42 9.05
C ILE A 26 4.09 -9.32 8.70
N MET A 27 3.20 -9.96 9.47
CA MET A 27 1.75 -9.95 9.23
C MET A 27 1.01 -9.21 10.36
N PRO A 28 -0.22 -8.71 10.17
CA PRO A 28 -0.92 -7.84 11.13
C PRO A 28 -1.58 -8.60 12.29
N PHE A 29 -0.84 -9.47 12.97
CA PHE A 29 -1.31 -10.08 14.21
C PHE A 29 -1.44 -9.04 15.32
N PRO A 30 -2.31 -9.27 16.34
CA PRO A 30 -2.36 -8.41 17.51
C PRO A 30 -0.96 -8.17 18.11
N GLY A 31 -0.58 -6.90 18.24
CA GLY A 31 0.73 -6.48 18.77
C GLY A 31 1.90 -6.51 17.79
N SER A 32 1.79 -7.20 16.66
CA SER A 32 2.93 -7.41 15.73
C SER A 32 3.39 -6.15 14.98
N GLN A 33 2.49 -5.18 14.76
CA GLN A 33 2.74 -3.98 13.96
C GLN A 33 2.86 -2.72 14.82
N LEU A 34 2.84 -2.85 16.14
CA LEU A 34 2.99 -1.72 17.05
C LEU A 34 4.47 -1.42 17.22
N GLY A 35 4.89 -0.18 16.88
CA GLY A 35 6.05 0.43 17.52
C GLY A 35 5.77 0.60 19.02
N LEU A 36 6.79 0.71 19.86
CA LEU A 36 6.64 0.72 21.33
C LEU A 36 6.04 2.05 21.87
N GLY A 37 5.44 2.88 21.02
CA GLY A 37 4.66 4.05 21.39
C GLY A 37 3.92 4.67 20.19
N GLU A 38 2.87 5.46 20.46
CA GLU A 38 2.19 6.29 19.45
C GLU A 38 3.13 7.34 18.79
N SER A 39 4.35 7.48 19.32
CA SER A 39 5.42 8.40 18.93
C SER A 39 6.56 7.79 18.12
N ASP A 40 6.61 6.46 17.92
CA ASP A 40 7.67 5.85 17.13
C ASP A 40 7.35 6.04 15.64
N SER A 41 8.02 6.98 14.98
CA SER A 41 7.97 7.13 13.53
C SER A 41 8.42 5.83 12.85
N ALA A 42 7.85 5.49 11.68
CA ALA A 42 8.30 4.30 10.95
C ALA A 42 9.78 4.39 10.58
N SER A 43 10.33 5.60 10.41
CA SER A 43 11.75 5.83 10.16
C SER A 43 12.69 5.41 11.30
N THR A 44 12.23 5.32 12.55
CA THR A 44 13.11 5.14 13.72
C THR A 44 13.08 3.74 14.34
N SER A 45 11.99 2.97 14.19
CA SER A 45 11.85 1.64 14.81
C SER A 45 11.96 0.50 13.79
N LEU A 46 13.19 0.15 13.40
CA LEU A 46 13.46 -0.94 12.45
C LEU A 46 13.71 -2.31 13.10
N GLY A 47 13.98 -2.38 14.41
CA GLY A 47 14.48 -3.60 15.06
C GLY A 47 13.60 -4.84 14.85
N ARG A 48 12.26 -4.68 14.85
CA ARG A 48 11.33 -5.76 14.51
C ARG A 48 11.52 -6.26 13.08
N VAL A 49 11.59 -5.35 12.12
CA VAL A 49 11.68 -5.69 10.70
C VAL A 49 13.07 -6.22 10.37
N GLU A 50 14.11 -5.71 11.03
CA GLU A 50 15.48 -6.26 10.97
C GLU A 50 15.53 -7.71 11.46
N LEU A 51 14.89 -8.01 12.59
CA LEU A 51 14.76 -9.38 13.09
C LEU A 51 14.00 -10.26 12.10
N ALA A 52 12.88 -9.76 11.57
CA ALA A 52 12.08 -10.49 10.58
C ALA A 52 12.89 -10.79 9.31
N TYR A 53 13.65 -9.82 8.81
CA TYR A 53 14.49 -9.96 7.64
C TYR A 53 15.62 -10.97 7.86
N TRP A 54 16.32 -10.88 8.99
CA TRP A 54 17.33 -11.86 9.38
C TRP A 54 16.72 -13.27 9.47
N LEU A 55 15.53 -13.39 10.07
CA LEU A 55 14.83 -14.64 10.21
C LEU A 55 14.52 -15.26 8.85
N HIS A 56 13.91 -14.50 7.93
CA HIS A 56 13.60 -14.97 6.58
C HIS A 56 14.84 -15.35 5.78
N ARG A 57 15.93 -14.59 5.91
CA ARG A 57 17.17 -14.89 5.19
C ARG A 57 17.82 -16.19 5.66
N ASN A 58 17.64 -16.54 6.94
CA ASN A 58 18.29 -17.69 7.58
C ASN A 58 17.34 -18.86 7.87
N ILE A 59 16.05 -18.76 7.54
CA ILE A 59 15.02 -19.71 7.99
C ILE A 59 15.32 -21.15 7.56
N GLY A 60 15.83 -21.35 6.34
CA GLY A 60 16.20 -22.68 5.85
C GLY A 60 17.31 -23.33 6.71
N TRP A 61 18.33 -22.55 7.08
CA TRP A 61 19.42 -23.04 7.93
C TRP A 61 18.93 -23.27 9.37
N LEU A 62 18.12 -22.37 9.92
CA LEU A 62 17.54 -22.51 11.25
C LEU A 62 16.68 -23.77 11.37
N ARG A 63 15.87 -24.06 10.35
CA ARG A 63 15.11 -25.32 10.24
C ARG A 63 16.05 -26.53 10.21
N ALA A 64 17.09 -26.50 9.39
CA ALA A 64 18.05 -27.61 9.29
C ALA A 64 18.73 -27.89 10.64
N VAL A 65 19.19 -26.86 11.35
CA VAL A 65 19.76 -27.00 12.70
C VAL A 65 18.73 -27.57 13.68
N GLY A 66 17.51 -27.05 13.68
CA GLY A 66 16.44 -27.54 14.54
C GLY A 66 16.14 -29.03 14.30
N TRP A 67 16.09 -29.46 13.05
CA TRP A 67 15.91 -30.88 12.69
C TRP A 67 17.08 -31.75 13.16
N VAL A 68 18.32 -31.32 12.95
CA VAL A 68 19.52 -32.05 13.42
C VAL A 68 19.48 -32.23 14.94
N LEU A 69 19.13 -31.18 15.68
CA LEU A 69 19.00 -31.24 17.14
C LEU A 69 17.84 -32.13 17.61
N LEU A 70 16.77 -32.23 16.82
CA LEU A 70 15.59 -33.02 17.14
C LEU A 70 15.78 -34.54 16.88
N ILE A 71 16.55 -34.92 15.86
CA ILE A 71 16.68 -36.32 15.39
C ILE A 71 17.11 -37.27 16.52
N TYR A 72 18.17 -36.96 17.26
CA TYR A 72 18.69 -37.86 18.28
C TYR A 72 17.74 -38.01 19.50
N PRO A 73 17.21 -36.92 20.10
CA PRO A 73 16.16 -37.02 21.12
C PRO A 73 14.92 -37.78 20.62
N ALA A 74 14.48 -37.55 19.39
CA ALA A 74 13.35 -38.25 18.78
C ALA A 74 13.62 -39.75 18.69
N PHE A 75 14.77 -40.14 18.14
CA PHE A 75 15.20 -41.54 18.07
C PHE A 75 15.15 -42.21 19.45
N LEU A 76 15.67 -41.54 20.49
CA LEU A 76 15.62 -42.06 21.87
C LEU A 76 14.21 -42.18 22.45
N VAL A 77 13.26 -41.32 22.04
CA VAL A 77 11.86 -41.38 22.46
C VAL A 77 11.14 -42.57 21.82
N PHE A 78 11.41 -42.85 20.56
CA PHE A 78 10.74 -43.93 19.83
C PHE A 78 11.37 -45.32 20.07
N THR A 79 12.69 -45.43 20.24
CA THR A 79 13.37 -46.73 20.34
C THR A 79 13.54 -47.27 21.75
N LYS A 80 13.77 -46.41 22.76
CA LYS A 80 13.99 -46.89 24.14
C LYS A 80 12.67 -47.27 24.84
N PRO A 81 12.70 -48.25 25.76
CA PRO A 81 11.53 -48.65 26.53
C PRO A 81 11.03 -47.48 27.41
N ARG A 82 9.83 -46.99 27.09
CA ARG A 82 9.16 -45.84 27.72
C ARG A 82 7.64 -46.05 27.73
N PRO A 83 6.90 -45.33 28.60
CA PRO A 83 5.45 -45.30 28.52
C PRO A 83 5.00 -44.94 27.11
N MET A 84 4.04 -45.69 26.56
CA MET A 84 3.54 -45.50 25.20
C MET A 84 3.00 -44.09 24.96
N TRP A 85 2.45 -43.45 26.00
CA TRP A 85 2.00 -42.05 25.96
C TRP A 85 3.05 -41.08 25.44
N ASN A 86 4.33 -41.26 25.82
CA ASN A 86 5.40 -40.36 25.35
C ASN A 86 5.60 -40.43 23.83
N ARG A 87 5.36 -41.60 23.22
CA ARG A 87 5.45 -41.78 21.76
C ARG A 87 4.27 -41.11 21.07
N TYR A 88 3.06 -41.24 21.62
CA TYR A 88 1.87 -40.56 21.10
C TYR A 88 2.01 -39.03 21.19
N VAL A 89 2.48 -38.50 22.32
CA VAL A 89 2.76 -37.07 22.46
C VAL A 89 3.81 -36.60 21.46
N ALA A 90 4.91 -37.34 21.31
CA ALA A 90 5.96 -36.98 20.36
C ALA A 90 5.48 -37.00 18.91
N ALA A 91 4.74 -38.04 18.50
CA ALA A 91 4.15 -38.14 17.17
C ALA A 91 3.14 -37.01 16.91
N GLY A 92 2.28 -36.71 17.90
CA GLY A 92 1.32 -35.61 17.81
C GLY A 92 2.00 -34.24 17.65
N LEU A 93 3.12 -33.99 18.33
CA LEU A 93 3.86 -32.73 18.19
C LEU A 93 4.60 -32.61 16.86
N VAL A 94 5.10 -33.71 16.29
CA VAL A 94 5.67 -33.69 14.93
C VAL A 94 4.59 -33.39 13.90
N LEU A 95 3.41 -34.00 14.05
CA LEU A 95 2.26 -33.70 13.18
C LEU A 95 1.82 -32.24 13.33
N LEU A 96 1.74 -31.73 14.56
CA LEU A 96 1.45 -30.32 14.82
C LEU A 96 2.48 -29.40 14.15
N TYR A 97 3.77 -29.70 14.25
CA TYR A 97 4.80 -28.94 13.53
C TYR A 97 4.58 -28.97 12.02
N GLY A 98 4.25 -30.12 11.44
CA GLY A 98 3.93 -30.24 10.02
C GLY A 98 2.74 -29.38 9.60
N VAL A 99 1.69 -29.34 10.41
CA VAL A 99 0.52 -28.47 10.20
C VAL A 99 0.92 -27.00 10.29
N VAL A 100 1.62 -26.59 11.35
CA VAL A 100 2.08 -25.20 11.52
C VAL A 100 2.98 -24.78 10.37
N PHE A 101 3.91 -25.65 9.96
CA PHE A 101 4.78 -25.41 8.82
C PHE A 101 3.98 -25.19 7.53
N TYR A 102 2.98 -26.04 7.26
CA TYR A 102 2.11 -25.88 6.10
C TYR A 102 1.33 -24.57 6.15
N GLU A 103 0.59 -24.31 7.24
CA GLU A 103 -0.22 -23.11 7.43
C GLU A 103 0.63 -21.84 7.25
N VAL A 104 1.77 -21.77 7.92
CA VAL A 104 2.68 -20.62 7.84
C VAL A 104 3.16 -20.41 6.42
N ASN A 105 3.67 -21.45 5.75
CA ASN A 105 4.38 -21.30 4.48
C ASN A 105 3.47 -21.35 3.24
N GLN A 106 2.24 -21.83 3.34
CA GLN A 106 1.31 -21.97 2.21
C GLN A 106 0.07 -21.08 2.32
N GLU A 107 -0.38 -20.76 3.53
CA GLU A 107 -1.63 -20.00 3.72
C GLU A 107 -1.36 -18.59 4.27
N MET A 108 -0.41 -18.43 5.20
CA MET A 108 -0.23 -17.18 5.94
C MET A 108 0.83 -16.23 5.36
N MET A 109 1.68 -16.70 4.44
CA MET A 109 2.65 -15.82 3.77
C MET A 109 1.93 -14.84 2.84
N ALA A 110 2.39 -13.59 2.84
CA ALA A 110 1.73 -12.51 2.11
C ALA A 110 1.65 -12.77 0.58
N ASP A 111 2.68 -13.36 -0.02
CA ASP A 111 2.69 -13.72 -1.44
C ASP A 111 1.79 -14.93 -1.79
N GLN A 112 1.41 -15.73 -0.80
CA GLN A 112 0.43 -16.81 -0.98
C GLN A 112 -1.02 -16.30 -0.81
N MET A 113 -1.24 -15.42 0.16
CA MET A 113 -2.54 -14.79 0.41
C MET A 113 -2.96 -13.85 -0.73
N PHE A 114 -2.00 -13.10 -1.28
CA PHE A 114 -2.24 -12.06 -2.28
C PHE A 114 -1.45 -12.38 -3.54
N LYS A 115 -2.09 -13.17 -4.41
CA LYS A 115 -1.48 -13.63 -5.65
C LYS A 115 -1.43 -12.51 -6.67
N GLN A 116 -0.41 -12.52 -7.53
CA GLN A 116 -0.36 -11.62 -8.69
C GLN A 116 -1.40 -12.02 -9.74
N PRO A 117 -1.82 -11.11 -10.63
CA PRO A 117 -2.71 -11.47 -11.74
C PRO A 117 -2.11 -12.59 -12.58
N ILE A 118 -2.89 -13.64 -12.84
CA ILE A 118 -2.47 -14.75 -13.72
C ILE A 118 -2.73 -14.35 -15.16
N ASN A 119 -3.94 -13.84 -15.44
CA ASN A 119 -4.38 -13.41 -16.75
C ASN A 119 -4.53 -11.89 -16.79
N LYS A 120 -3.41 -11.17 -16.92
CA LYS A 120 -3.46 -9.70 -17.04
C LYS A 120 -4.12 -9.29 -18.36
N ARG A 121 -5.31 -8.68 -18.26
CA ARG A 121 -6.04 -8.14 -19.41
C ARG A 121 -6.29 -6.65 -19.23
N VAL A 122 -5.74 -5.84 -20.13
CA VAL A 122 -5.94 -4.39 -20.19
C VAL A 122 -6.61 -4.07 -21.53
N VAL A 123 -7.80 -3.47 -21.49
CA VAL A 123 -8.63 -3.26 -22.69
C VAL A 123 -8.98 -1.78 -22.89
N SER A 124 -9.43 -1.42 -24.07
CA SER A 124 -9.96 -0.08 -24.37
C SER A 124 -11.24 0.22 -23.56
N MET A 125 -11.60 1.50 -23.42
CA MET A 125 -12.86 1.88 -22.75
C MET A 125 -14.12 1.27 -23.40
N SER A 126 -14.13 0.98 -24.70
CA SER A 126 -15.29 0.38 -25.38
C SER A 126 -15.52 -1.09 -25.01
N GLU A 127 -14.49 -1.80 -24.55
CA GLU A 127 -14.56 -3.20 -24.10
C GLU A 127 -14.62 -3.33 -22.57
N ASN A 128 -14.59 -2.21 -21.86
CA ASN A 128 -14.48 -2.17 -20.41
C ASN A 128 -15.73 -2.74 -19.72
N LYS A 129 -15.50 -3.62 -18.74
CA LYS A 129 -16.55 -4.18 -17.87
C LYS A 129 -16.54 -3.58 -16.46
N ILE A 130 -15.57 -2.73 -16.13
CA ILE A 130 -15.48 -2.08 -14.82
C ILE A 130 -16.50 -0.94 -14.74
N PRO A 131 -17.39 -0.89 -13.72
CA PRO A 131 -18.34 0.21 -13.57
C PRO A 131 -17.66 1.58 -13.49
N LEU A 132 -18.23 2.60 -14.14
CA LEU A 132 -17.63 3.93 -14.25
C LEU A 132 -17.47 4.66 -12.91
N ASN A 133 -18.28 4.31 -11.90
CA ASN A 133 -18.20 4.89 -10.56
C ASN A 133 -17.09 4.26 -9.69
N LYS A 134 -16.35 3.27 -10.19
CA LYS A 134 -15.25 2.65 -9.46
C LYS A 134 -14.06 3.58 -9.37
N LEU A 135 -13.33 3.52 -8.25
CA LEU A 135 -12.10 4.27 -8.10
C LEU A 135 -10.99 3.59 -8.89
N VAL A 136 -10.16 4.41 -9.53
CA VAL A 136 -8.99 3.98 -10.27
C VAL A 136 -7.78 4.76 -9.80
N LEU A 137 -6.63 4.09 -9.80
CA LEU A 137 -5.34 4.74 -9.92
C LEU A 137 -5.04 4.84 -11.41
N GLY A 138 -5.04 6.05 -11.95
CA GLY A 138 -4.71 6.32 -13.34
C GLY A 138 -3.24 6.68 -13.51
N PHE A 139 -2.63 6.23 -14.59
CA PHE A 139 -1.27 6.63 -14.98
C PHE A 139 -1.21 6.96 -16.47
N THR A 140 -0.41 7.96 -16.81
CA THR A 140 -0.16 8.35 -18.21
C THR A 140 1.33 8.43 -18.50
N ALA A 141 1.73 7.96 -19.68
CA ALA A 141 3.07 8.11 -20.20
C ALA A 141 3.02 8.15 -21.74
N MET A 142 3.81 9.03 -22.35
CA MET A 142 3.95 9.16 -23.81
C MET A 142 2.61 9.18 -24.58
N GLY A 143 1.63 9.94 -24.06
CA GLY A 143 0.30 10.08 -24.69
C GLY A 143 -0.66 8.90 -24.48
N GLN A 144 -0.22 7.82 -23.82
CA GLN A 144 -1.05 6.69 -23.45
C GLN A 144 -1.51 6.78 -22.00
N ALA A 145 -2.79 6.49 -21.75
CA ALA A 145 -3.38 6.46 -20.42
C ALA A 145 -3.88 5.05 -20.09
N THR A 146 -3.68 4.60 -18.85
CA THR A 146 -4.23 3.34 -18.34
C THR A 146 -4.79 3.54 -16.94
N ALA A 147 -5.98 3.01 -16.70
CA ALA A 147 -6.68 3.05 -15.42
C ALA A 147 -6.60 1.68 -14.73
N TYR A 148 -6.28 1.68 -13.45
CA TYR A 148 -6.17 0.48 -12.63
C TYR A 148 -7.20 0.54 -11.49
N PRO A 149 -8.31 -0.22 -11.57
CA PRO A 149 -9.35 -0.18 -10.54
C PRO A 149 -8.79 -0.59 -9.18
N ILE A 150 -9.05 0.22 -8.15
CA ILE A 150 -8.54 -0.01 -6.78
C ILE A 150 -8.99 -1.36 -6.24
N GLN A 151 -10.21 -1.79 -6.58
CA GLN A 151 -10.73 -3.12 -6.24
C GLN A 151 -9.87 -4.28 -6.81
N LEU A 152 -9.12 -4.10 -7.90
CA LEU A 152 -8.29 -5.17 -8.45
C LEU A 152 -6.88 -5.09 -7.85
N ILE A 153 -6.25 -3.92 -7.95
CA ILE A 153 -4.89 -3.71 -7.46
C ILE A 153 -4.79 -3.79 -5.94
N GLY A 154 -5.88 -3.55 -5.21
CA GLY A 154 -5.93 -3.69 -3.76
C GLY A 154 -5.82 -5.13 -3.28
N TYR A 155 -6.30 -6.11 -4.05
CA TYR A 155 -6.16 -7.53 -3.72
C TYR A 155 -4.77 -8.00 -4.10
N HIS A 156 -4.33 -7.68 -5.31
CA HIS A 156 -3.01 -8.10 -5.79
C HIS A 156 -1.85 -7.38 -5.09
N HIS A 157 -2.12 -6.25 -4.44
CA HIS A 157 -1.16 -5.28 -3.89
C HIS A 157 -0.18 -4.65 -4.88
N GLN A 158 0.10 -5.33 -6.00
CA GLN A 158 0.86 -4.85 -7.13
C GLN A 158 0.33 -5.39 -8.46
N VAL A 159 0.46 -4.60 -9.52
CA VAL A 159 0.29 -5.02 -10.91
C VAL A 159 1.42 -4.43 -11.74
N ARG A 160 2.06 -5.29 -12.54
CA ARG A 160 3.12 -4.89 -13.47
C ARG A 160 2.54 -4.58 -14.84
N ASP A 161 2.88 -3.42 -15.37
CA ASP A 161 2.43 -3.03 -16.71
C ASP A 161 3.47 -2.23 -17.50
N THR A 162 3.13 -1.93 -18.76
CA THR A 162 3.88 -1.01 -19.62
C THR A 162 2.90 -0.03 -20.24
N VAL A 163 3.08 1.25 -19.94
CA VAL A 163 2.23 2.35 -20.43
C VAL A 163 3.10 3.28 -21.26
N GLY A 164 2.76 3.50 -22.52
CA GLY A 164 3.56 4.37 -23.40
C GLY A 164 5.03 3.93 -23.56
N GLY A 165 5.29 2.62 -23.46
CA GLY A 165 6.65 2.06 -23.47
C GLY A 165 7.39 2.13 -22.13
N GLN A 166 6.82 2.77 -21.10
CA GLN A 166 7.41 2.88 -19.77
C GLN A 166 6.98 1.71 -18.87
N PRO A 167 7.92 0.88 -18.38
CA PRO A 167 7.62 -0.15 -17.39
C PRO A 167 7.17 0.50 -16.07
N VAL A 168 6.08 -0.01 -15.50
CA VAL A 168 5.51 0.48 -14.25
C VAL A 168 5.11 -0.65 -13.32
N MET A 169 5.20 -0.36 -12.03
CA MET A 169 4.65 -1.16 -10.93
C MET A 169 3.57 -0.33 -10.25
N ILE A 170 2.32 -0.67 -10.50
CA ILE A 170 1.15 -0.08 -9.85
C ILE A 170 0.98 -0.79 -8.52
N THR A 171 0.93 -0.06 -7.41
CA THR A 171 0.82 -0.67 -6.09
C THR A 171 -0.32 -0.05 -5.30
N TYR A 172 -0.93 -0.85 -4.43
CA TYR A 172 -1.97 -0.37 -3.54
C TYR A 172 -1.94 -1.12 -2.20
N CYS A 173 -1.84 -0.38 -1.09
CA CYS A 173 -1.96 -0.95 0.25
C CYS A 173 -3.35 -0.66 0.82
N THR A 174 -4.16 -1.72 1.01
CA THR A 174 -5.54 -1.61 1.49
C THR A 174 -5.65 -1.15 2.95
N VAL A 175 -4.68 -1.50 3.80
CA VAL A 175 -4.64 -1.09 5.22
C VAL A 175 -4.19 0.36 5.41
N CYS A 176 -3.54 0.93 4.39
CA CYS A 176 -3.09 2.32 4.35
C CYS A 176 -3.97 3.24 3.48
N ARG A 177 -4.76 2.65 2.57
CA ARG A 177 -5.43 3.35 1.46
C ARG A 177 -4.44 4.08 0.54
N THR A 178 -3.24 3.53 0.41
CA THR A 178 -2.11 4.20 -0.27
C THR A 178 -1.89 3.59 -1.63
N GLY A 179 -2.09 4.37 -2.69
CA GLY A 179 -1.77 4.00 -4.07
C GLY A 179 -0.50 4.70 -4.54
N ARG A 180 0.39 3.96 -5.19
CA ARG A 180 1.66 4.47 -5.73
C ARG A 180 1.96 3.84 -7.09
N VAL A 181 2.61 4.59 -7.96
CA VAL A 181 3.15 4.09 -9.22
C VAL A 181 4.67 4.25 -9.17
N PHE A 182 5.39 3.16 -9.33
CA PHE A 182 6.85 3.17 -9.34
C PHE A 182 7.39 2.73 -10.69
N SER A 183 8.52 3.30 -11.10
CA SER A 183 9.39 2.64 -12.05
C SER A 183 10.05 1.45 -11.36
N PRO A 184 9.99 0.26 -11.96
CA PRO A 184 10.63 -0.92 -11.39
C PRO A 184 12.08 -1.08 -11.82
N ILE A 185 12.67 -0.02 -12.39
CA ILE A 185 14.05 -0.01 -12.86
C ILE A 185 14.92 0.46 -11.70
N ILE A 186 15.79 -0.43 -11.21
CA ILE A 186 16.75 -0.16 -10.15
C ILE A 186 18.13 -0.09 -10.78
N LYS A 187 18.83 1.04 -10.64
CA LYS A 187 20.18 1.25 -11.20
C LYS A 187 20.28 0.85 -12.69
N GLY A 188 19.24 1.19 -13.46
CA GLY A 188 19.18 0.94 -14.90
C GLY A 188 18.71 -0.46 -15.32
N GLN A 189 18.41 -1.37 -14.38
CA GLN A 189 17.92 -2.71 -14.70
C GLN A 189 16.49 -2.93 -14.17
N PRO A 190 15.59 -3.57 -14.95
CA PRO A 190 14.27 -3.93 -14.45
C PRO A 190 14.39 -5.00 -13.35
N ASP A 191 13.60 -4.87 -12.29
CA ASP A 191 13.49 -5.87 -11.23
C ASP A 191 12.05 -6.42 -11.09
N GLU A 192 11.98 -7.60 -10.51
CA GLU A 192 10.75 -8.27 -10.11
C GLU A 192 10.58 -8.13 -8.59
N PHE A 193 9.34 -7.99 -8.15
CA PHE A 193 9.02 -7.79 -6.74
C PHE A 193 7.98 -8.81 -6.30
N ARG A 194 8.13 -9.33 -5.08
CA ARG A 194 7.09 -10.11 -4.40
C ARG A 194 6.63 -9.39 -3.15
N LEU A 195 5.38 -9.57 -2.75
CA LEU A 195 4.88 -9.07 -1.48
C LEU A 195 5.47 -9.93 -0.36
N VAL A 196 6.08 -9.33 0.65
CA VAL A 196 6.69 -10.08 1.76
C VAL A 196 5.90 -9.96 3.05
N GLY A 197 5.17 -8.86 3.24
CA GLY A 197 4.38 -8.63 4.44
C GLY A 197 4.14 -7.15 4.64
N MET A 198 4.23 -6.68 5.88
CA MET A 198 4.00 -5.29 6.21
C MET A 198 4.87 -4.77 7.36
N ASP A 199 5.09 -3.46 7.29
CA ASP A 199 5.73 -2.67 8.32
C ASP A 199 4.91 -1.42 8.64
N HIS A 200 4.59 -1.20 9.91
CA HIS A 200 3.63 -0.18 10.35
C HIS A 200 2.34 -0.24 9.53
N PHE A 201 1.84 -1.46 9.31
CA PHE A 201 0.68 -1.77 8.46
C PHE A 201 0.83 -1.45 6.96
N ASN A 202 1.96 -0.88 6.52
CA ASN A 202 2.24 -0.65 5.11
C ASN A 202 2.81 -1.89 4.44
N ALA A 203 2.33 -2.18 3.23
CA ALA A 203 2.83 -3.30 2.44
C ALA A 203 4.34 -3.17 2.19
N MET A 204 5.06 -4.29 2.27
CA MET A 204 6.47 -4.38 1.94
C MET A 204 6.68 -5.33 0.77
N PHE A 205 7.57 -4.95 -0.13
CA PHE A 205 7.99 -5.76 -1.26
C PHE A 205 9.44 -6.21 -1.11
N GLU A 206 9.77 -7.37 -1.66
CA GLU A 206 11.14 -7.85 -1.80
C GLU A 206 11.52 -7.88 -3.29
N ASP A 207 12.64 -7.26 -3.65
CA ASP A 207 13.18 -7.38 -5.01
C ASP A 207 13.90 -8.72 -5.21
N LYS A 208 13.74 -9.31 -6.39
CA LYS A 208 14.27 -10.65 -6.69
C LYS A 208 15.79 -10.69 -6.75
N ARG A 209 16.43 -9.64 -7.26
CA ARG A 209 17.87 -9.64 -7.56
C ARG A 209 18.74 -9.54 -6.32
N THR A 210 18.34 -8.74 -5.33
CA THR A 210 19.13 -8.46 -4.12
C THR A 210 18.47 -8.93 -2.84
N GLY A 211 17.16 -9.18 -2.88
CA GLY A 211 16.36 -9.53 -1.70
C GLY A 211 16.17 -8.35 -0.75
N SER A 212 16.31 -7.09 -1.18
CA SER A 212 16.08 -5.93 -0.31
C SER A 212 14.58 -5.75 -0.08
N TRP A 213 14.20 -5.27 1.11
CA TRP A 213 12.80 -5.02 1.46
C TRP A 213 12.46 -3.53 1.34
N TRP A 214 11.38 -3.25 0.61
CA TRP A 214 10.95 -1.93 0.17
C TRP A 214 9.57 -1.60 0.74
N ARG A 215 9.41 -0.43 1.35
CA ARG A 215 8.10 0.06 1.80
C ARG A 215 7.28 0.56 0.61
N GLN A 216 6.02 0.13 0.51
CA GLN A 216 5.13 0.53 -0.57
C GLN A 216 4.80 2.03 -0.53
N ALA A 217 4.63 2.63 0.65
CA ALA A 217 4.19 4.03 0.77
C ALA A 217 5.26 5.03 0.31
N THR A 218 6.54 4.72 0.54
CA THR A 218 7.66 5.64 0.26
C THR A 218 8.52 5.19 -0.92
N GLY A 219 8.44 3.91 -1.31
CA GLY A 219 9.33 3.31 -2.29
C GLY A 219 10.76 3.10 -1.77
N GLU A 220 11.02 3.29 -0.48
CA GLU A 220 12.35 3.17 0.13
C GLU A 220 12.69 1.72 0.47
N ALA A 221 13.90 1.27 0.12
CA ALA A 221 14.50 0.06 0.65
C ALA A 221 14.98 0.31 2.08
N ILE A 222 14.37 -0.36 3.04
CA ILE A 222 14.72 -0.21 4.46
C ILE A 222 15.69 -1.27 4.96
N LEU A 223 15.79 -2.40 4.25
CA LEU A 223 16.63 -3.55 4.61
C LEU A 223 17.24 -4.21 3.37
N GLY A 224 18.37 -4.88 3.56
CA GLY A 224 19.10 -5.58 2.51
C GLY A 224 20.12 -4.70 1.77
N PRO A 225 20.73 -5.24 0.69
CA PRO A 225 21.84 -4.59 -0.01
C PRO A 225 21.55 -3.21 -0.60
N LEU A 226 20.28 -2.87 -0.83
CA LEU A 226 19.85 -1.59 -1.40
C LEU A 226 19.30 -0.61 -0.35
N LYS A 227 19.50 -0.88 0.94
CA LYS A 227 19.05 -0.02 2.05
C LYS A 227 19.40 1.47 1.81
N GLY A 228 18.42 2.34 2.03
CA GLY A 228 18.53 3.80 1.86
C GLY A 228 18.34 4.30 0.43
N THR A 229 18.10 3.42 -0.54
CA THR A 229 17.70 3.81 -1.90
C THR A 229 16.17 3.84 -2.02
N SER A 230 15.65 4.62 -2.97
CA SER A 230 14.21 4.67 -3.26
C SER A 230 13.91 4.38 -4.72
N LEU A 231 12.78 3.73 -4.96
CA LEU A 231 12.19 3.59 -6.28
C LEU A 231 11.82 4.96 -6.84
N SER A 232 11.98 5.13 -8.16
CA SER A 232 11.51 6.32 -8.84
C SER A 232 9.98 6.31 -8.88
N GLU A 233 9.38 7.17 -8.07
CA GLU A 233 7.94 7.37 -8.06
C GLU A 233 7.48 8.15 -9.29
N LEU A 234 6.36 7.73 -9.86
CA LEU A 234 5.72 8.31 -11.02
C LEU A 234 4.34 8.84 -10.60
N ALA A 235 3.98 10.04 -11.07
CA ALA A 235 2.75 10.69 -10.66
C ALA A 235 1.52 9.92 -11.20
N GLY A 236 0.80 9.26 -10.30
CA GLY A 236 -0.51 8.67 -10.56
C GLY A 236 -1.63 9.55 -10.03
N GLN A 237 -2.86 9.32 -10.49
CA GLN A 237 -4.03 10.09 -10.05
C GLN A 237 -5.12 9.16 -9.52
N HIS A 238 -5.71 9.51 -8.36
CA HIS A 238 -6.86 8.82 -7.80
C HIS A 238 -8.16 9.55 -8.14
N MET A 239 -9.04 8.88 -8.88
CA MET A 239 -10.37 9.40 -9.21
C MET A 239 -11.31 8.26 -9.62
N THR A 240 -12.58 8.58 -9.85
CA THR A 240 -13.51 7.62 -10.45
C THR A 240 -13.14 7.36 -11.92
N LEU A 241 -13.46 6.17 -12.42
CA LEU A 241 -13.22 5.80 -13.81
C LEU A 241 -13.95 6.75 -14.79
N SER A 242 -15.14 7.25 -14.43
CA SER A 242 -15.83 8.29 -15.20
C SER A 242 -15.02 9.58 -15.29
N GLU A 243 -14.52 10.09 -14.16
CA GLU A 243 -13.77 11.34 -14.16
C GLU A 243 -12.42 11.19 -14.88
N TRP A 244 -11.80 10.00 -14.80
CA TRP A 244 -10.58 9.65 -15.53
C TRP A 244 -10.80 9.56 -17.04
N ALA A 245 -11.83 8.81 -17.48
CA ALA A 245 -12.15 8.67 -18.89
C ALA A 245 -12.54 10.00 -19.55
N ALA A 246 -13.17 10.91 -18.80
CA ALA A 246 -13.43 12.26 -19.27
C ALA A 246 -12.14 13.08 -19.52
N GLN A 247 -11.05 12.80 -18.79
CA GLN A 247 -9.73 13.41 -19.03
C GLN A 247 -8.94 12.69 -20.12
N HIS A 248 -9.11 11.37 -20.21
CA HIS A 248 -8.39 10.48 -21.09
C HIS A 248 -9.36 9.56 -21.86
N PRO A 249 -10.02 10.07 -22.92
CA PRO A 249 -11.04 9.30 -23.66
C PRO A 249 -10.52 7.99 -24.26
N ASN A 250 -9.23 7.96 -24.62
CA ASN A 250 -8.55 6.79 -25.19
C ASN A 250 -7.88 5.92 -24.11
N THR A 251 -8.23 6.09 -22.84
CA THR A 251 -7.65 5.29 -21.76
C THR A 251 -7.94 3.80 -21.97
N ARG A 252 -7.01 2.98 -21.50
CA ARG A 252 -7.25 1.57 -21.28
C ARG A 252 -7.60 1.30 -19.82
N VAL A 253 -8.19 0.15 -19.53
CA VAL A 253 -8.62 -0.23 -18.18
C VAL A 253 -8.24 -1.67 -17.90
N LEU A 254 -7.57 -1.90 -16.77
CA LEU A 254 -7.32 -3.24 -16.25
C LEU A 254 -8.65 -3.92 -15.92
N GLN A 255 -8.85 -5.13 -16.43
CA GLN A 255 -10.04 -5.94 -16.19
C GLN A 255 -9.80 -6.97 -15.09
N ALA A 256 -10.88 -7.40 -14.45
CA ALA A 256 -10.85 -8.46 -13.45
C ALA A 256 -10.43 -9.80 -14.09
N ASP A 257 -9.49 -10.49 -13.44
CA ASP A 257 -9.18 -11.89 -13.71
C ASP A 257 -10.22 -12.76 -13.00
N SER A 258 -11.01 -13.52 -13.77
CA SER A 258 -12.11 -14.34 -13.22
C SER A 258 -11.65 -15.39 -12.21
N THR A 259 -10.35 -15.71 -12.18
CA THR A 259 -9.76 -16.63 -11.20
C THR A 259 -9.89 -16.10 -9.77
N PHE A 260 -10.02 -14.78 -9.58
CA PHE A 260 -10.07 -14.12 -8.27
C PHE A 260 -11.41 -13.41 -8.01
N ALA A 261 -12.50 -13.93 -8.59
CA ALA A 261 -13.81 -13.28 -8.54
C ALA A 261 -14.34 -13.10 -7.11
N ASP A 262 -14.12 -14.09 -6.24
CA ASP A 262 -14.59 -14.08 -4.85
C ASP A 262 -13.82 -13.04 -4.02
N GLU A 263 -12.52 -12.92 -4.22
CA GLU A 263 -11.68 -11.94 -3.55
C GLU A 263 -12.06 -10.51 -3.99
N PHE A 264 -12.36 -10.32 -5.26
CA PHE A 264 -12.87 -9.04 -5.75
C PHE A 264 -14.24 -8.73 -5.14
N ASP A 265 -15.19 -9.68 -5.06
CA ASP A 265 -16.50 -9.43 -4.43
C ASP A 265 -16.35 -9.02 -2.96
N GLY A 266 -15.42 -9.65 -2.23
CA GLY A 266 -15.08 -9.30 -0.85
C GLY A 266 -14.63 -7.84 -0.67
N MET A 267 -14.10 -7.20 -1.71
CA MET A 267 -13.62 -5.82 -1.67
C MET A 267 -14.59 -4.77 -2.21
N LYS A 268 -15.80 -5.15 -2.67
CA LYS A 268 -16.76 -4.21 -3.31
C LYS A 268 -17.12 -2.96 -2.51
N ASN A 269 -16.99 -3.03 -1.18
CA ASN A 269 -17.32 -1.96 -0.23
C ASN A 269 -16.11 -1.15 0.24
N TYR A 270 -14.89 -1.58 -0.08
CA TYR A 270 -13.64 -0.98 0.40
C TYR A 270 -13.49 0.48 -0.03
N GLU A 271 -13.69 0.74 -1.33
CA GLU A 271 -13.49 2.07 -1.95
C GLU A 271 -14.39 3.14 -1.32
N ARG A 272 -15.59 2.76 -0.90
CA ARG A 272 -16.60 3.61 -0.25
C ARG A 272 -16.37 3.80 1.25
N GLY A 273 -15.36 3.15 1.82
CA GLY A 273 -15.11 3.15 3.27
C GLY A 273 -16.11 2.31 4.08
N LEU A 274 -16.89 1.45 3.41
CA LEU A 274 -17.92 0.60 4.02
C LEU A 274 -17.43 -0.83 4.29
N SER A 275 -16.11 -1.05 4.25
CA SER A 275 -15.53 -2.33 4.67
C SER A 275 -15.79 -2.57 6.16
N LYS A 276 -16.13 -3.81 6.52
CA LYS A 276 -16.36 -4.21 7.92
C LYS A 276 -15.08 -4.69 8.63
N GLY A 277 -13.99 -4.88 7.88
CA GLY A 277 -12.72 -5.40 8.41
C GLY A 277 -12.06 -4.43 9.39
N LYS A 278 -11.47 -4.96 10.47
CA LYS A 278 -10.82 -4.14 11.52
C LYS A 278 -9.70 -3.25 10.95
N LEU A 279 -8.93 -3.77 9.98
CA LEU A 279 -7.80 -3.08 9.35
C LEU A 279 -8.21 -2.10 8.25
N THR A 280 -9.35 -2.34 7.59
CA THR A 280 -9.72 -1.67 6.34
C THR A 280 -10.97 -0.78 6.45
N ARG A 281 -11.69 -0.84 7.57
CA ARG A 281 -12.84 0.04 7.83
C ARG A 281 -12.39 1.50 7.90
N ARG A 282 -13.19 2.40 7.34
CA ARG A 282 -12.98 3.85 7.50
C ARG A 282 -13.55 4.31 8.84
N ASP A 283 -12.85 5.22 9.50
CA ASP A 283 -13.44 6.01 10.59
C ASP A 283 -14.10 7.25 9.96
N SER A 284 -15.40 7.46 10.21
CA SER A 284 -16.19 8.52 9.55
C SER A 284 -15.86 9.92 10.08
N ALA A 285 -15.58 10.04 11.38
CA ALA A 285 -15.09 11.26 12.00
C ALA A 285 -13.71 11.64 11.46
N SER A 286 -13.38 12.93 11.50
CA SER A 286 -12.08 13.44 11.07
C SER A 286 -10.98 13.10 12.08
N TRP A 287 -9.74 13.00 11.60
CA TRP A 287 -8.52 12.84 12.40
C TRP A 287 -8.44 11.62 13.34
N GLN A 288 -9.29 10.62 13.14
CA GLN A 288 -9.15 9.28 13.70
C GLN A 288 -8.10 8.49 12.92
N PRO A 289 -7.53 7.41 13.48
CA PRO A 289 -6.50 6.63 12.80
C PRO A 289 -6.86 6.24 11.36
N LYS A 290 -8.10 5.83 11.08
CA LYS A 290 -8.55 5.45 9.72
C LYS A 290 -9.49 6.48 9.08
N SER A 291 -9.38 7.74 9.48
CA SER A 291 -9.95 8.85 8.71
C SER A 291 -9.23 9.00 7.38
N TRP A 292 -9.92 9.46 6.35
CA TRP A 292 -9.29 9.80 5.08
C TRP A 292 -8.71 11.20 5.16
N VAL A 293 -7.50 11.36 4.63
CA VAL A 293 -6.84 12.66 4.47
C VAL A 293 -6.32 12.78 3.04
N ILE A 294 -6.12 14.01 2.57
CA ILE A 294 -5.24 14.29 1.44
C ILE A 294 -3.88 14.70 2.00
N GLY A 295 -2.86 13.88 1.81
CA GLY A 295 -1.49 14.23 2.11
C GLY A 295 -0.83 14.89 0.91
N VAL A 296 -0.12 16.00 1.11
CA VAL A 296 0.65 16.71 0.07
C VAL A 296 2.08 16.84 0.53
N GLU A 297 3.03 16.50 -0.34
CA GLU A 297 4.47 16.67 -0.11
C GLU A 297 5.09 17.61 -1.14
N LYS A 298 5.90 18.56 -0.69
CA LYS A 298 6.67 19.46 -1.56
C LYS A 298 7.95 19.89 -0.87
N ALA A 299 9.08 19.70 -1.55
CA ALA A 299 10.41 20.15 -1.10
C ALA A 299 10.76 19.69 0.33
N GLY A 300 10.39 18.45 0.70
CA GLY A 300 10.62 17.89 2.03
C GLY A 300 9.60 18.30 3.09
N PHE A 301 8.71 19.26 2.81
CA PHE A 301 7.59 19.61 3.67
C PHE A 301 6.39 18.74 3.34
N SER A 302 5.63 18.38 4.38
CA SER A 302 4.42 17.56 4.24
C SER A 302 3.27 18.17 5.04
N LYS A 303 2.06 18.11 4.47
CA LYS A 303 0.85 18.59 5.13
C LYS A 303 -0.33 17.67 4.80
N ALA A 304 -1.19 17.44 5.79
CA ALA A 304 -2.40 16.65 5.67
C ALA A 304 -3.65 17.53 5.76
N TYR A 305 -4.62 17.26 4.89
CA TYR A 305 -5.90 17.94 4.83
C TYR A 305 -7.03 16.96 5.09
N ASP A 306 -7.98 17.33 5.94
CA ASP A 306 -9.14 16.49 6.24
C ASP A 306 -10.01 16.28 4.99
N TRP A 307 -10.28 15.03 4.65
CA TRP A 307 -11.15 14.68 3.53
C TRP A 307 -12.58 15.19 3.74
N ASN A 308 -13.11 15.12 4.96
CA ASN A 308 -14.49 15.56 5.22
C ASN A 308 -14.63 17.07 4.99
N LYS A 309 -13.73 17.86 5.57
CA LYS A 309 -13.62 19.31 5.35
C LYS A 309 -13.50 19.66 3.86
N LEU A 310 -12.66 18.93 3.11
CA LEU A 310 -12.47 19.16 1.69
C LEU A 310 -13.74 18.84 0.87
N VAL A 311 -14.46 17.76 1.19
CA VAL A 311 -15.74 17.42 0.53
C VAL A 311 -16.83 18.45 0.82
N GLU A 312 -16.89 18.96 2.05
CA GLU A 312 -17.82 20.02 2.45
C GLU A 312 -17.51 21.35 1.77
N LYS A 313 -16.28 21.86 1.92
CA LYS A 313 -15.86 23.17 1.37
C LYS A 313 -15.65 23.15 -0.14
N ARG A 314 -15.56 21.96 -0.77
CA ARG A 314 -15.30 21.72 -2.21
C ARG A 314 -13.92 22.15 -2.71
N THR A 315 -13.33 23.16 -2.10
CA THR A 315 -11.98 23.64 -2.37
C THR A 315 -11.26 24.04 -1.09
N LEU A 316 -9.97 23.79 -0.99
CA LEU A 316 -9.08 24.31 0.06
C LEU A 316 -7.87 24.95 -0.60
N SER A 317 -7.45 26.11 -0.13
CA SER A 317 -6.23 26.80 -0.58
C SER A 317 -5.26 26.90 0.57
N ASP A 318 -3.98 26.64 0.31
CA ASP A 318 -2.94 26.66 1.35
C ASP A 318 -1.56 26.88 0.71
N VAL A 319 -0.49 26.75 1.50
CA VAL A 319 0.91 26.76 1.08
C VAL A 319 1.65 25.57 1.69
N VAL A 320 2.35 24.78 0.88
CA VAL A 320 3.20 23.65 1.33
C VAL A 320 4.59 23.80 0.75
N GLY A 321 5.62 23.89 1.59
CA GLY A 321 7.00 24.07 1.15
C GLY A 321 7.19 25.30 0.26
N GLY A 322 6.45 26.38 0.53
CA GLY A 322 6.46 27.62 -0.26
C GLY A 322 5.69 27.56 -1.59
N GLU A 323 5.04 26.44 -1.91
CA GLU A 323 4.17 26.30 -3.09
C GLU A 323 2.72 26.61 -2.69
N PRO A 324 2.07 27.65 -3.26
CA PRO A 324 0.66 27.91 -3.02
C PRO A 324 -0.18 26.85 -3.74
N ILE A 325 -0.92 26.05 -3.00
CA ILE A 325 -1.71 24.94 -3.54
C ILE A 325 -3.21 25.22 -3.50
N LEU A 326 -3.95 24.52 -4.36
CA LEU A 326 -5.40 24.41 -4.39
C LEU A 326 -5.79 22.93 -4.42
N LEU A 327 -6.52 22.49 -3.41
CA LEU A 327 -7.24 21.23 -3.42
C LEU A 327 -8.67 21.46 -3.90
N THR A 328 -9.19 20.51 -4.68
CA THR A 328 -10.52 20.59 -5.30
C THR A 328 -11.22 19.23 -5.24
N ILE A 329 -12.55 19.23 -5.18
CA ILE A 329 -13.39 18.03 -5.27
C ILE A 329 -14.24 18.05 -6.53
N ALA A 330 -14.20 16.94 -7.25
CA ALA A 330 -15.01 16.71 -8.43
C ALA A 330 -16.51 16.60 -8.08
N PRO A 331 -17.44 16.86 -9.02
CA PRO A 331 -18.88 16.78 -8.76
C PRO A 331 -19.38 15.44 -8.20
N ASP A 332 -18.64 14.35 -8.39
CA ASP A 332 -18.93 13.03 -7.83
C ASP A 332 -18.66 12.91 -6.31
N SER A 333 -18.03 13.93 -5.70
CA SER A 333 -17.62 13.97 -4.29
C SER A 333 -16.68 12.83 -3.87
N VAL A 334 -16.02 12.22 -4.85
CA VAL A 334 -15.14 11.05 -4.69
C VAL A 334 -13.75 11.34 -5.29
N SER A 335 -13.70 12.02 -6.43
CA SER A 335 -12.45 12.40 -7.08
C SER A 335 -11.94 13.74 -6.57
N PHE A 336 -10.62 13.88 -6.45
CA PHE A 336 -9.99 15.13 -6.03
C PHE A 336 -8.89 15.56 -7.00
N GLY A 337 -8.55 16.84 -6.96
CA GLY A 337 -7.39 17.40 -7.63
C GLY A 337 -6.56 18.24 -6.68
N ALA A 338 -5.24 18.21 -6.84
CA ALA A 338 -4.28 19.03 -6.12
C ALA A 338 -3.42 19.79 -7.12
N TRP A 339 -3.43 21.12 -7.04
CA TRP A 339 -2.90 21.99 -8.08
C TRP A 339 -2.03 23.08 -7.49
N SER A 340 -0.99 23.51 -8.21
CA SER A 340 -0.36 24.80 -7.94
C SER A 340 -1.32 25.91 -8.33
N ARG A 341 -1.39 26.96 -7.49
CA ARG A 341 -2.10 28.21 -7.80
C ARG A 341 -1.26 29.16 -8.65
N ARG A 342 -0.01 28.82 -8.95
CA ARG A 342 0.86 29.63 -9.80
C ARG A 342 0.52 29.39 -11.27
N VAL A 343 0.31 30.46 -12.02
CA VAL A 343 0.19 30.43 -13.48
C VAL A 343 1.09 31.50 -14.06
N GLY A 344 2.25 31.08 -14.58
CA GLY A 344 3.33 31.99 -14.93
C GLY A 344 3.85 32.72 -13.68
N ALA A 345 3.86 34.06 -13.71
CA ALA A 345 4.33 34.88 -12.59
C ALA A 345 3.24 35.19 -11.54
N GLN A 346 1.98 34.85 -11.80
CA GLN A 346 0.85 35.18 -10.92
C GLN A 346 0.51 34.00 -10.00
N THR A 347 0.20 34.30 -8.74
CA THR A 347 -0.44 33.35 -7.83
C THR A 347 -1.91 33.71 -7.76
N LEU A 348 -2.79 32.77 -8.15
CA LEU A 348 -4.22 32.99 -8.20
C LEU A 348 -4.90 32.65 -6.88
N THR A 349 -5.97 33.38 -6.58
CA THR A 349 -6.84 33.14 -5.42
C THR A 349 -8.16 32.62 -5.92
N PHE A 350 -8.55 31.43 -5.48
CA PHE A 350 -9.75 30.76 -5.98
C PHE A 350 -10.93 30.93 -5.04
N HIS A 351 -12.11 31.12 -5.62
CA HIS A 351 -13.38 31.13 -4.94
C HIS A 351 -14.32 30.12 -5.61
N TYR A 352 -14.98 29.30 -4.80
CA TYR A 352 -15.97 28.35 -5.28
C TYR A 352 -17.36 28.76 -4.77
N ALA A 353 -18.23 29.18 -5.69
CA ALA A 353 -19.62 29.52 -5.39
C ALA A 353 -20.51 29.13 -6.57
N ASN A 354 -21.79 28.81 -6.31
CA ASN A 354 -22.76 28.45 -7.34
C ASN A 354 -22.27 27.34 -8.30
N ARG A 355 -21.54 26.36 -7.76
CA ARG A 355 -20.94 25.24 -8.51
C ARG A 355 -19.89 25.66 -9.56
N GLN A 356 -19.31 26.86 -9.40
CA GLN A 356 -18.31 27.41 -10.29
C GLN A 356 -17.06 27.78 -9.51
N LEU A 357 -15.90 27.40 -10.03
CA LEU A 357 -14.59 27.79 -9.50
C LEU A 357 -14.08 28.98 -10.31
N THR A 358 -13.84 30.12 -9.66
CA THR A 358 -13.32 31.33 -10.31
C THR A 358 -12.07 31.84 -9.61
N ASP A 359 -11.14 32.41 -10.36
CA ASP A 359 -10.02 33.15 -9.77
C ASP A 359 -10.40 34.63 -9.52
N GLN A 360 -9.85 35.22 -8.47
CA GLN A 360 -10.19 36.58 -8.07
C GLN A 360 -9.49 37.64 -8.93
N GLU A 361 -8.31 37.32 -9.46
CA GLU A 361 -7.42 38.25 -10.15
C GLU A 361 -7.90 38.57 -11.57
N THR A 362 -8.33 37.56 -12.32
CA THR A 362 -8.75 37.68 -13.72
C THR A 362 -10.23 37.38 -13.93
N LYS A 363 -10.93 36.89 -12.89
CA LYS A 363 -12.33 36.45 -12.96
C LYS A 363 -12.55 35.32 -13.98
N SER A 364 -11.51 34.54 -14.28
CA SER A 364 -11.64 33.40 -15.18
C SER A 364 -12.31 32.23 -14.48
N VAL A 365 -12.95 31.38 -15.27
CA VAL A 365 -13.68 30.20 -14.77
C VAL A 365 -12.85 28.96 -15.00
N TRP A 366 -12.69 28.17 -13.95
CA TRP A 366 -11.87 26.98 -13.91
C TRP A 366 -12.72 25.74 -13.62
N THR A 367 -12.26 24.61 -14.14
CA THR A 367 -12.77 23.30 -13.76
C THR A 367 -12.04 22.82 -12.52
N TRP A 368 -12.63 21.87 -11.78
CA TRP A 368 -11.94 21.20 -10.67
C TRP A 368 -10.63 20.51 -11.12
N ARG A 369 -10.50 20.21 -12.41
CA ARG A 369 -9.30 19.62 -13.03
C ARG A 369 -8.18 20.62 -13.32
N GLY A 370 -8.28 21.84 -12.80
CA GLY A 370 -7.30 22.90 -13.04
C GLY A 370 -7.31 23.46 -14.46
N ARG A 371 -8.30 23.17 -15.32
CA ARG A 371 -8.40 23.76 -16.67
C ARG A 371 -9.29 25.00 -16.67
N CYS A 372 -8.79 26.11 -17.21
CA CYS A 372 -9.57 27.32 -17.42
C CYS A 372 -10.45 27.21 -18.68
N VAL A 373 -11.75 27.45 -18.54
CA VAL A 373 -12.77 27.27 -19.59
C VAL A 373 -13.38 28.57 -20.11
N ALA A 374 -13.35 29.64 -19.32
CA ALA A 374 -13.83 30.96 -19.73
C ALA A 374 -13.03 32.08 -19.05
N GLY A 375 -13.10 33.30 -19.58
CA GLY A 375 -12.37 34.47 -19.08
C GLY A 375 -10.97 34.64 -19.69
N PRO A 376 -10.19 35.64 -19.23
CA PRO A 376 -8.88 35.98 -19.77
C PRO A 376 -7.86 34.83 -19.79
N MET A 377 -7.95 33.88 -18.86
CA MET A 377 -7.04 32.74 -18.74
C MET A 377 -7.49 31.51 -19.54
N ARG A 378 -8.53 31.61 -20.38
CA ARG A 378 -9.11 30.48 -21.12
C ARG A 378 -8.04 29.67 -21.86
N GLY A 379 -8.08 28.34 -21.68
CA GLY A 379 -7.13 27.41 -22.28
C GLY A 379 -5.89 27.13 -21.43
N LYS A 380 -5.59 27.94 -20.41
CA LYS A 380 -4.54 27.65 -19.42
C LYS A 380 -4.93 26.47 -18.53
N ARG A 381 -3.90 25.88 -17.91
CA ARG A 381 -4.01 24.77 -16.96
C ARG A 381 -3.15 25.06 -15.74
N LEU A 382 -3.61 24.64 -14.57
CA LEU A 382 -2.82 24.59 -13.35
C LEU A 382 -1.90 23.36 -13.39
N ASP A 383 -0.70 23.50 -12.85
CA ASP A 383 0.22 22.38 -12.71
C ASP A 383 -0.25 21.47 -11.57
N ALA A 384 -0.26 20.16 -11.81
CA ALA A 384 -0.64 19.19 -10.79
C ALA A 384 0.45 19.08 -9.72
N MET A 385 0.04 18.91 -8.47
CA MET A 385 0.95 18.52 -7.40
C MET A 385 1.27 17.02 -7.57
N PRO A 386 2.52 16.64 -7.90
CA PRO A 386 2.85 15.25 -8.26
C PRO A 386 2.76 14.31 -7.06
N LYS A 387 2.96 14.83 -5.84
CA LYS A 387 2.91 14.08 -4.58
C LYS A 387 1.71 14.51 -3.74
N ALA A 388 0.52 14.13 -4.19
CA ALA A 388 -0.73 14.36 -3.49
C ALA A 388 -1.56 13.06 -3.47
N TYR A 389 -1.90 12.59 -2.28
CA TYR A 389 -2.45 11.24 -2.11
C TYR A 389 -3.61 11.24 -1.14
N GLN A 390 -4.65 10.46 -1.44
CA GLN A 390 -5.69 10.14 -0.47
C GLN A 390 -5.28 8.89 0.30
N GLU A 391 -5.15 8.99 1.62
CA GLU A 391 -4.68 7.89 2.49
C GLU A 391 -5.42 7.86 3.82
N PHE A 392 -5.22 6.80 4.60
CA PHE A 392 -5.61 6.82 6.01
C PHE A 392 -4.65 7.68 6.82
N TRP A 393 -5.19 8.43 7.78
CA TRP A 393 -4.42 9.33 8.65
C TRP A 393 -3.26 8.62 9.36
N HIS A 394 -3.49 7.44 9.93
CA HIS A 394 -2.45 6.67 10.63
C HIS A 394 -1.27 6.33 9.73
N SER A 395 -1.53 5.97 8.47
CA SER A 395 -0.49 5.65 7.50
C SER A 395 0.30 6.90 7.14
N TRP A 396 -0.39 8.00 6.83
CA TRP A 396 0.26 9.24 6.43
C TRP A 396 1.24 9.74 7.50
N ARG A 397 0.80 9.83 8.77
CA ARG A 397 1.65 10.28 9.88
C ARG A 397 2.83 9.34 10.19
N SER A 398 2.70 8.03 9.93
CA SER A 398 3.78 7.08 10.17
C SER A 398 4.98 7.32 9.27
N PHE A 399 4.74 7.76 8.03
CA PHE A 399 5.79 8.06 7.05
C PHE A 399 6.11 9.55 6.91
N HIS A 400 5.30 10.42 7.53
CA HIS A 400 5.49 11.87 7.59
C HIS A 400 5.30 12.36 9.04
N PRO A 401 6.22 12.03 9.96
CA PRO A 401 6.06 12.36 11.38
C PRO A 401 5.96 13.87 11.64
N ASP A 402 6.62 14.68 10.81
CA ASP A 402 6.63 16.14 10.90
C ASP A 402 5.49 16.80 10.09
N THR A 403 4.50 16.01 9.63
CA THR A 403 3.38 16.54 8.84
C THR A 403 2.59 17.58 9.64
N GLU A 404 2.39 18.74 9.03
CA GLU A 404 1.40 19.69 9.54
C GLU A 404 -0.01 19.18 9.28
N ARG A 405 -0.96 19.56 10.14
CA ARG A 405 -2.40 19.37 9.90
C ARG A 405 -3.02 20.68 9.46
N ASP A 406 -4.05 20.58 8.61
CA ASP A 406 -4.91 21.71 8.29
C ASP A 406 -5.85 22.04 9.47
N ASP A 407 -5.29 22.69 10.50
CA ASP A 407 -6.01 23.12 11.70
C ASP A 407 -6.67 24.52 11.53
N ALA A 408 -6.81 25.02 10.30
CA ALA A 408 -7.44 26.31 10.06
C ALA A 408 -8.97 26.22 10.12
N ASP A 409 -9.56 26.62 11.24
CA ASP A 409 -10.95 27.07 11.30
C ASP A 409 -11.13 28.41 10.55
#